data_AF-A0A522YH91-F1
#
_entry.id   AF-A0A522YH91-F1
#
_cell.length_a   1.000
_cell.length_b   1.000
_cell.length_c   1.000
_cell.angle_alpha   90.00
_cell.angle_beta   90.00
_cell.angle_gamma   90.00
#
_symmetry.space_group_name_H-M   'P 1'
#
loop_
_entity.id
_entity.type
_entity.pdbx_description
1 polymer ?
#
loop_
_entity_poly.entity_id
_entity_poly.type
_entity_poly.pdbx_seq_one_letter_code
_entity_poly.pdbx_strand_id
1 'polypeptide(L)' 'MSWSLYIVKCSDKTLYTGITTDISRRVKEHNSTKKGAFYTKNKRPVKLVYRESLPD' A
#
# COMPACT_ATOMS: atom_id res chain seq x y z
N MET A 1 1.40 14.80 13.32
CA MET A 1 1.52 14.18 11.98
C MET A 1 0.54 13.00 11.89
N SER A 2 -0.57 13.11 11.17
CA SER A 2 -1.47 11.95 11.03
C SER A 2 -0.84 10.84 10.19
N TRP A 3 -0.83 9.62 10.74
CA TRP A 3 -0.45 8.42 10.01
C TRP A 3 -1.68 7.78 9.40
N SER A 4 -1.55 7.18 8.23
CA SER A 4 -2.63 6.40 7.64
C SER A 4 -2.21 4.95 7.48
N LEU A 5 -2.96 4.06 8.13
CA LEU A 5 -2.90 2.63 7.90
C LEU A 5 -3.64 2.32 6.59
N TYR A 6 -3.07 1.45 5.77
CA TYR A 6 -3.67 1.03 4.51
C TYR A 6 -3.53 -0.47 4.31
N ILE A 7 -4.50 -1.04 3.60
CA ILE A 7 -4.48 -2.43 3.15
C ILE A 7 -4.66 -2.44 1.64
N VAL A 8 -3.76 -3.14 0.96
CA VAL A 8 -3.89 -3.41 -0.48
C VAL A 8 -4.10 -4.90 -0.73
N LYS A 9 -4.90 -5.22 -1.74
CA LYS A 9 -5.04 -6.56 -2.28
C LYS A 9 -4.11 -6.74 -3.46
N CYS A 10 -3.27 -7.76 -3.37
CA CYS A 10 -2.34 -8.17 -4.41
C CYS A 10 -3.04 -8.99 -5.51
N SER A 11 -2.37 -9.18 -6.64
CA SER A 11 -2.91 -9.97 -7.77
C SER A 11 -3.16 -11.44 -7.43
N ASP A 12 -2.41 -12.00 -6.49
CA ASP A 12 -2.54 -13.36 -5.96
C ASP A 12 -3.65 -13.49 -4.89
N LYS A 13 -4.51 -12.48 -4.75
CA LYS A 13 -5.58 -12.38 -3.73
C LYS A 13 -5.08 -12.27 -2.28
N THR A 14 -3.77 -12.18 -2.04
CA THR A 14 -3.24 -11.89 -0.70
C THR A 14 -3.46 -10.42 -0.32
N LEU A 15 -3.45 -10.15 0.99
CA LEU A 15 -3.54 -8.81 1.54
C LEU A 15 -2.17 -8.36 2.05
N TYR A 16 -1.84 -7.10 1.82
CA TYR A 16 -0.64 -6.47 2.35
C TYR A 16 -1.03 -5.19 3.10
N THR A 17 -0.52 -5.05 4.31
CA THR A 17 -0.78 -3.89 5.17
C THR A 17 0.45 -3.00 5.28
N GLY A 18 0.24 -1.72 5.51
CA GLY A 18 1.33 -0.79 5.82
C GLY A 18 0.81 0.51 6.37
N ILE A 19 1.73 1.36 6.84
CA ILE A 19 1.46 2.72 7.27
C ILE A 19 2.17 3.72 6.37
N THR A 20 1.55 4.87 6.12
CA THR A 20 2.16 5.96 5.39
C THR A 20 1.43 7.26 5.67
N THR A 21 2.07 8.39 5.43
CA THR A 21 1.44 9.72 5.43
C THR A 21 0.77 10.05 4.09
N ASP A 22 1.12 9.34 3.01
CA ASP A 22 0.57 9.55 1.67
C ASP A 22 0.28 8.22 0.96
N ILE A 23 -0.98 7.78 1.05
CA ILE A 23 -1.45 6.50 0.49
C ILE A 23 -1.41 6.52 -1.03
N SER A 24 -1.84 7.61 -1.67
CA SER A 24 -1.91 7.71 -3.14
C SER A 24 -0.53 7.55 -3.76
N ARG A 25 0.48 8.26 -3.22
CA ARG A 25 1.87 8.08 -3.64
C ARG A 25 2.34 6.65 -3.38
N ARG A 26 2.04 6.09 -2.21
CA ARG A 26 2.52 4.74 -1.83
C ARG A 26 1.95 3.62 -2.69
N VAL A 27 0.66 3.67 -3.03
CA VAL A 27 0.01 2.71 -3.93
C VAL A 27 0.59 2.81 -5.34
N LYS A 28 0.87 4.02 -5.83
CA LYS A 28 1.54 4.22 -7.12
C LYS A 28 2.96 3.66 -7.12
N GLU A 29 3.72 3.85 -6.04
CA GLU A 29 5.05 3.25 -5.88
C GLU A 29 5.02 1.73 -5.90
N HIS A 30 4.07 1.10 -5.19
CA HIS A 30 3.91 -0.34 -5.18
C HIS A 30 3.62 -0.93 -6.56
N ASN A 31 2.93 -0.20 -7.44
CA ASN A 31 2.58 -0.65 -8.78
C ASN A 31 3.63 -0.34 -9.84
N SER A 32 4.30 0.82 -9.77
CA SER A 32 5.07 1.35 -10.90
C SER A 32 6.56 1.51 -10.65
N THR A 33 7.04 1.48 -9.40
CA THR A 33 8.44 1.83 -9.10
C THR A 33 9.19 0.71 -8.40
N LYS A 34 10.54 0.78 -8.36
CA LYS A 34 11.36 -0.13 -7.55
C LYS A 34 11.30 0.18 -6.03
N LYS A 35 10.67 1.31 -5.63
CA LYS A 35 10.58 1.80 -4.24
C LYS A 35 9.40 1.20 -3.45
N GLY A 36 8.56 0.40 -4.09
CA GLY A 36 7.55 -0.42 -3.42
C GLY A 36 8.17 -1.51 -2.54
N ALA A 37 7.36 -2.11 -1.66
CA ALA A 37 7.82 -3.21 -0.83
C ALA A 37 8.26 -4.41 -1.69
N PHE A 38 9.28 -5.15 -1.24
CA PHE A 38 9.75 -6.35 -1.95
C PHE A 38 8.61 -7.35 -2.17
N TYR A 39 7.74 -7.51 -1.17
CA TYR A 39 6.59 -8.40 -1.24
C TYR A 39 5.57 -8.02 -2.32
N THR A 40 5.22 -6.73 -2.42
CA THR A 40 4.23 -6.25 -3.40
C THR A 40 4.80 -6.16 -4.82
N LYS A 41 6.12 -6.08 -4.96
CA LYS A 41 6.81 -5.98 -6.26
C LYS A 41 6.50 -7.14 -7.20
N ASN A 42 6.45 -8.36 -6.69
CA ASN A 42 6.20 -9.57 -7.50
C ASN A 42 4.70 -9.89 -7.64
N LYS A 43 3.81 -9.09 -7.02
CA LYS A 43 2.37 -9.38 -6.88
C LYS A 43 1.49 -8.24 -7.39
N ARG A 44 2.00 -7.54 -8.40
CA ARG A 44 1.33 -6.42 -9.07
C ARG A 44 0.26 -6.93 -10.04
N PRO A 45 -0.77 -6.12 -10.33
CA PRO A 45 -1.07 -4.85 -9.69
C PRO A 45 -1.67 -5.04 -8.28
N VAL A 46 -1.32 -4.16 -7.36
CA VAL A 46 -1.98 -4.04 -6.06
C VAL A 46 -3.11 -3.01 -6.13
N LYS A 47 -4.22 -3.31 -5.45
CA LYS A 47 -5.39 -2.42 -5.35
C LYS A 47 -5.61 -2.02 -3.91
N LEU A 48 -5.78 -0.73 -3.64
CA LEU A 48 -6.18 -0.27 -2.31
C LEU A 48 -7.58 -0.79 -1.99
N VAL A 49 -7.73 -1.47 -0.85
CA VAL A 49 -9.02 -2.02 -0.40
C VAL A 49 -9.47 -1.42 0.93
N TYR A 50 -8.54 -0.89 1.73
CA TYR A 50 -8.85 -0.23 2.99
C TYR A 50 -7.85 0.88 3.28
N ARG A 51 -8.31 1.94 3.93
CA ARG A 51 -7.46 2.96 4.54
C ARG A 51 -8.13 3.53 5.79
N GLU A 52 -7.31 3.87 6.76
CA GLU A 52 -7.74 4.50 8.00
C GLU A 52 -6.69 5.52 8.44
N SER A 53 -7.14 6.74 8.74
CA SER A 53 -6.27 7.81 9.22
C SER A 53 -6.34 7.83 10.74
N LEU A 54 -5.18 7.66 11.37
CA LEU A 54 -5.02 7.62 12.81
C LEU A 54 -4.45 8.96 13.28
N PRO A 55 -5.08 9.61 14.29
CA PRO A 55 -4.44 10.69 15.02
C PRO A 55 -3.24 10.15 15.81
N ASP A 56 -2.29 11.04 16.13
CA ASP A 56 -1.16 10.72 17.03
C ASP A 56 -1.64 10.48 18.47
#